data_AF-A0A3R6UA50-F1
#
_entry.id   AF-A0A3R6UA50-F1
#
_cell.length_a   1.000
_cell.length_b   1.000
_cell.length_c   1.000
_cell.angle_alpha   90.00
_cell.angle_beta   90.00
_cell.angle_gamma   90.00
#
_symmetry.space_group_name_H-M   'P 1'
#
loop_
_entity.id
_entity.type
_entity.pdbx_description
1 polymer ?
#
loop_
_entity_poly.entity_id
_entity_poly.type
_entity_poly.pdbx_seq_one_letter_code
_entity_poly.pdbx_strand_id
1 'polypeptide(L)'
;MIRELIEQCIEKYYREDGEYYSESREDEDGNYCSMEDELTKMLTDKQVKFGIDKEDGFDSPGYENGFLAVAFIEENGELDLVTVLLESM
;
A
#
# COMPACT_ATOMS: atom_id res chain seq x y z
N MET A 1 1.54 12.86 10.57
CA MET A 1 0.10 12.59 10.41
C MET A 1 -0.09 11.13 9.98
N ILE A 2 -1.25 10.51 10.18
CA ILE A 2 -1.44 9.09 9.79
C ILE A 2 -1.25 8.92 8.29
N ARG A 3 -1.71 9.87 7.49
CA ARG A 3 -1.49 9.93 6.05
C ARG A 3 -0.02 9.82 5.65
N GLU A 4 0.83 10.66 6.23
CA GLU A 4 2.28 10.69 5.92
C GLU A 4 2.95 9.33 6.22
N LEU A 5 2.50 8.63 7.27
CA LEU A 5 3.00 7.31 7.61
C LEU A 5 2.57 6.25 6.59
N ILE A 6 1.33 6.32 6.11
CA ILE A 6 0.82 5.45 5.04
C ILE A 6 1.59 5.72 3.74
N GLU A 7 1.75 6.99 3.34
CA GLU A 7 2.49 7.37 2.14
C GLU A 7 3.96 6.92 2.21
N GLN A 8 4.64 7.09 3.35
CA GLN A 8 6.00 6.56 3.56
C GLN A 8 6.08 5.04 3.50
N CYS A 9 5.03 4.32 3.93
CA CYS A 9 4.98 2.87 3.82
C CYS A 9 4.82 2.44 2.36
N ILE A 10 3.92 3.08 1.62
CA ILE A 10 3.68 2.83 0.19
C ILE A 10 4.95 3.09 -0.63
N GLU A 11 5.68 4.15 -0.30
CA GLU A 11 6.90 4.54 -1.04
C GLU A 11 7.99 3.46 -1.06
N LYS A 12 8.04 2.57 -0.05
CA LYS A 12 8.97 1.44 -0.03
C LYS A 12 8.75 0.42 -1.16
N TYR A 13 7.57 0.46 -1.79
CA TYR A 13 7.15 -0.47 -2.83
C TYR A 13 7.27 0.12 -4.23
N TYR A 14 7.74 1.36 -4.34
CA TYR A 14 8.05 1.97 -5.62
C TYR A 14 9.23 1.24 -6.28
N ARG A 15 9.06 0.88 -7.55
CA ARG A 15 10.08 0.27 -8.41
C ARG A 15 10.54 1.32 -9.41
N GLU A 16 11.80 1.76 -9.23
CA GLU A 16 12.42 2.70 -10.17
C GLU A 16 12.53 2.09 -11.59
N ASP A 17 12.81 0.79 -11.68
CA ASP A 17 12.78 0.05 -12.93
C ASP A 17 11.32 -0.18 -13.34
N GLY A 18 10.83 0.63 -14.27
CA GLY A 18 9.44 0.60 -14.75
C GLY A 18 8.52 1.67 -14.16
N GLU A 19 9.00 2.48 -13.19
CA GLU A 19 8.28 3.61 -12.58
C GLU A 19 6.87 3.26 -12.06
N TYR A 20 6.75 2.16 -11.30
CA TYR A 20 5.46 1.65 -10.80
C TYR A 20 5.52 1.23 -9.33
N TYR A 21 4.35 1.10 -8.68
CA TYR A 21 4.27 0.50 -7.35
C TYR A 21 3.95 -0.99 -7.47
N SER A 22 4.73 -1.83 -6.80
CA SER A 22 4.44 -3.26 -6.68
C SER A 22 3.62 -3.52 -5.43
N GLU A 23 2.79 -4.57 -5.42
CA GLU A 23 2.14 -5.04 -4.20
C GLU A 23 3.14 -5.52 -3.14
N SER A 24 4.34 -5.92 -3.58
CA SER A 24 5.31 -6.56 -2.73
C SER A 24 6.75 -6.11 -2.97
N ARG A 25 7.54 -6.27 -1.92
CA ARG A 25 8.98 -6.01 -1.93
C ARG A 25 9.73 -7.12 -1.21
N GLU A 26 11.01 -7.26 -1.55
CA GLU A 26 11.95 -8.06 -0.79
C GLU A 26 12.70 -7.10 0.15
N ASP A 27 12.84 -7.47 1.42
CA ASP A 27 13.65 -6.70 2.37
C ASP A 27 15.15 -7.04 2.25
N GLU A 28 15.98 -6.39 3.08
CA GLU A 28 17.44 -6.58 3.07
C GLU A 28 17.87 -8.01 3.42
N ASP A 29 17.02 -8.76 4.11
CA ASP A 29 17.25 -10.14 4.55
C ASP A 29 16.70 -11.17 3.54
N GLY A 30 16.11 -10.71 2.44
CA GLY A 30 15.53 -11.57 1.40
C GLY A 30 14.10 -12.02 1.70
N ASN A 31 13.42 -11.42 2.69
CA ASN A 31 12.05 -11.78 3.03
C ASN A 31 11.04 -11.03 2.18
N TYR A 32 10.03 -11.75 1.73
CA TYR A 32 8.89 -11.17 1.03
C TYR A 32 7.99 -10.38 1.99
N CYS A 33 7.71 -9.13 1.64
CA CYS A 33 6.86 -8.21 2.37
C CYS A 33 5.69 -7.77 1.48
N SER A 34 4.46 -7.89 1.99
CA SER A 34 3.24 -7.36 1.36
C SER A 34 2.93 -5.96 1.88
N MET A 35 2.53 -5.04 0.98
CA MET A 35 2.13 -3.68 1.35
C MET A 35 0.94 -3.68 2.31
N GLU A 36 -0.06 -4.54 2.04
CA GLU A 36 -1.25 -4.68 2.88
C GLU A 36 -0.89 -5.12 4.30
N ASP A 37 0.01 -6.10 4.44
CA ASP A 37 0.44 -6.61 5.75
C ASP A 37 1.20 -5.55 6.55
N GLU A 38 2.13 -4.82 5.92
CA GLU A 38 2.89 -3.75 6.58
C GLU A 38 1.96 -2.62 7.03
N LEU A 39 1.06 -2.17 6.17
CA LEU A 39 0.08 -1.13 6.50
C LEU A 39 -0.85 -1.57 7.63
N THR A 40 -1.39 -2.79 7.54
CA THR A 40 -2.27 -3.37 8.57
C THR A 40 -1.58 -3.42 9.92
N LYS A 41 -0.34 -3.93 9.96
CA LYS A 41 0.45 -4.01 11.20
C LYS A 41 0.72 -2.61 11.76
N MET A 42 1.24 -1.70 10.93
CA MET A 42 1.58 -0.34 11.35
C MET A 42 0.36 0.41 11.93
N LEU A 43 -0.79 0.35 11.26
CA LEU A 43 -2.01 1.04 11.69
C LEU A 43 -2.62 0.40 12.93
N THR A 44 -2.55 -0.94 13.04
CA THR A 44 -2.98 -1.68 14.24
C THR A 44 -2.13 -1.32 15.46
N ASP A 45 -0.81 -1.31 15.33
CA ASP A 45 0.12 -0.96 16.41
C ASP A 45 -0.10 0.47 16.92
N LYS A 46 -0.56 1.36 16.02
CA LYS A 46 -0.92 2.76 16.34
C LYS A 46 -2.36 2.95 16.81
N GLN A 47 -3.15 1.87 16.89
CA GLN A 47 -4.56 1.91 17.30
C GLN A 47 -5.42 2.84 16.42
N VAL A 48 -5.07 2.96 15.14
CA VAL A 48 -5.85 3.72 14.16
C VAL A 48 -7.11 2.94 13.80
N LYS A 49 -8.23 3.62 13.56
CA LYS A 49 -9.39 3.00 12.91
C LYS A 49 -9.20 3.10 11.40
N PHE A 50 -9.15 1.96 10.72
CA PHE A 50 -8.90 1.91 9.28
C PHE A 50 -9.67 0.79 8.60
N GLY A 51 -9.76 0.88 7.28
CA GLY A 51 -10.13 -0.20 6.36
C GLY A 51 -9.16 -0.19 5.18
N ILE A 52 -8.75 -1.39 4.76
CA ILE A 52 -7.94 -1.58 3.56
C ILE A 52 -8.75 -2.47 2.63
N ASP A 53 -8.76 -2.11 1.35
CA ASP A 53 -9.42 -2.89 0.30
C ASP A 53 -8.55 -2.93 -0.94
N LYS A 54 -8.59 -4.05 -1.65
CA LYS A 54 -7.82 -4.30 -2.87
C LYS A 54 -8.75 -4.77 -3.97
N GLU A 55 -8.67 -4.13 -5.12
CA GLU A 55 -9.45 -4.48 -6.30
C GLU A 55 -8.53 -4.75 -7.48
N ASP A 56 -8.78 -5.85 -8.19
CA ASP A 56 -8.08 -6.17 -9.42
C ASP A 56 -8.58 -5.26 -10.56
N GLY A 57 -7.66 -4.84 -11.42
CA GLY A 57 -7.94 -3.96 -12.54
C GLY A 57 -7.93 -4.70 -13.87
N PHE A 58 -6.94 -4.38 -14.68
CA PHE A 58 -6.70 -4.94 -16.00
C PHE A 58 -5.69 -6.08 -15.92
N ASP A 59 -5.95 -7.17 -16.64
CA ASP A 59 -5.08 -8.35 -16.69
C ASP A 59 -4.86 -8.77 -18.15
N SER A 60 -3.59 -8.87 -18.54
CA SER A 60 -3.14 -9.37 -19.83
C SER A 60 -1.77 -10.03 -19.72
N PRO A 61 -1.38 -10.90 -20.67
CA PRO A 61 -0.04 -11.48 -20.68
C PRO A 61 1.06 -10.40 -20.71
N GLY A 62 1.87 -10.36 -19.65
CA GLY A 62 2.99 -9.41 -19.48
C GLY A 62 2.61 -8.05 -18.90
N TYR A 63 1.36 -7.90 -18.42
CA TYR A 63 0.94 -6.72 -17.66
C TYR A 63 -0.38 -6.99 -16.93
N GLU A 64 -0.35 -6.87 -15.60
CA GLU A 64 -1.52 -6.84 -14.74
C GLU A 64 -1.47 -5.61 -13.81
N ASN A 65 -2.64 -5.08 -13.43
CA ASN A 65 -2.72 -4.03 -12.43
C ASN A 65 -3.87 -4.23 -11.44
N GLY A 66 -3.77 -3.52 -10.32
CA GLY A 66 -4.78 -3.47 -9.28
C GLY A 66 -4.73 -2.15 -8.53
N PHE A 67 -5.65 -1.97 -7.60
CA PHE A 67 -5.75 -0.77 -6.78
C PHE A 67 -5.82 -1.17 -5.31
N LEU A 68 -5.03 -0.52 -4.47
CA LEU A 68 -5.15 -0.62 -3.03
C LEU A 68 -5.68 0.70 -2.48
N ALA A 69 -6.73 0.62 -1.67
CA ALA A 69 -7.34 1.75 -0.98
C ALA A 69 -7.17 1.59 0.53
N VAL A 70 -6.74 2.66 1.20
CA VAL A 70 -6.56 2.72 2.65
C VAL A 70 -7.39 3.87 3.19
N ALA A 71 -8.54 3.55 3.78
CA ALA A 71 -9.39 4.52 4.47
C ALA A 71 -9.07 4.53 5.96
N PHE A 72 -8.94 5.69 6.58
CA PHE A 72 -8.55 5.79 8.00
C PHE A 72 -9.08 7.07 8.65
N ILE A 73 -9.11 7.06 9.98
CA ILE A 73 -9.44 8.23 10.79
C ILE A 73 -8.14 8.92 11.22
N GLU A 74 -7.98 10.18 10.84
CA GLU A 74 -6.86 11.03 11.26
C GLU A 74 -6.94 11.41 12.74
N GLU A 75 -5.84 11.94 13.28
CA GLU A 75 -5.74 12.37 14.68
C GLU A 75 -6.78 13.45 15.05
N ASN A 76 -7.20 14.27 14.08
CA ASN A 76 -8.24 15.28 14.24
C ASN A 76 -9.68 14.71 14.18
N GLY A 77 -9.82 13.40 13.94
CA GLY A 77 -11.10 12.70 13.83
C GLY A 77 -11.73 12.72 12.43
N GLU A 78 -11.08 13.32 11.43
CA GLU A 78 -11.56 13.34 10.05
C GLU A 78 -11.28 11.99 9.35
N LEU A 79 -12.18 11.62 8.43
CA LEU A 79 -11.98 10.47 7.54
C LEU A 79 -11.10 10.91 6.37
N ASP A 80 -10.02 10.16 6.11
CA ASP A 80 -9.15 10.35 4.96
C ASP A 80 -8.99 9.03 4.18
N LEU A 81 -8.48 9.12 2.95
CA LEU A 81 -8.31 8.02 2.02
C LEU A 81 -7.01 8.21 1.22
N VAL A 82 -6.20 7.16 1.19
CA VAL A 82 -5.05 7.03 0.27
C VAL A 82 -5.33 5.89 -0.70
N THR A 83 -5.00 6.08 -1.97
CA THR A 83 -5.12 5.05 -3.01
C THR A 83 -3.81 4.91 -3.76
N VAL A 84 -3.44 3.70 -4.14
CA VAL A 84 -2.27 3.41 -4.97
C VAL A 84 -2.65 2.47 -6.11
N LEU A 85 -2.13 2.78 -7.31
CA LEU A 85 -2.16 1.88 -8.47
C LEU A 85 -0.99 0.90 -8.31
N LEU A 86 -1.29 -0.39 -8.32
CA LEU A 86 -0.33 -1.48 -8.25
C LEU A 86 -0.17 -2.09 -9.64
N GLU A 87 1.05 -2.35 -10.07
CA GLU A 87 1.34 -2.97 -11.36
C GLU A 87 2.28 -4.17 -11.17
N SER A 88 2.17 -5.13 -12.07
CA SER A 88 3.03 -6.31 -12.17
C SER A 88 3.24 -6.61 -13.66
N MET A 89 4.52 -6.72 -14.05
CA MET A 89 5.00 -6.83 -15.43
C MET A 89 5.65 -8.18 -15.69
#